data_AF-A0A127KAU9-F1
#
_entry.id   AF-A0A127KAU9-F1
#
_cell.length_a   1.000
_cell.length_b   1.000
_cell.length_c   1.000
_cell.angle_alpha   90.00
_cell.angle_beta   90.00
_cell.angle_gamma   90.00
#
_symmetry.space_group_name_H-M   'P 1'
#
loop_
_entity.id
_entity.type
_entity.pdbx_description
1 polymer ?
#
loop_
_entity_poly.entity_id
_entity_poly.type
_entity_poly.pdbx_seq_one_letter_code
_entity_poly.pdbx_strand_id
1 'polypeptide(L)'
;MPASTPLSTNKTAALSRTLDGVTRGYFRYIAGTIAADKVLSLARKFHDLYGIGCTPSQRITRKNKGLANSLLVLYAPEGAALAEWLLLVSPGNGPVTEREKLRDVTAKPRLTWLGYELLRHRERCTARWTWRRSKAEMTELYQLFDVQLHKHDHGPLSETLARIARQPGFHGVRVQSWTLFQHARERGYRGELPYLFYVSKVSHGERISL
;
A
#
# COMPACT_ATOMS: atom_id res chain seq x y z
N MET A 1 -21.02 -8.31 -15.75
CA MET A 1 -19.74 -8.92 -15.33
C MET A 1 -19.95 -9.63 -14.00
N PRO A 2 -19.41 -10.85 -13.82
CA PRO A 2 -19.49 -11.55 -12.54
C PRO A 2 -18.75 -10.77 -11.43
N ALA A 3 -19.20 -10.96 -10.20
CA ALA A 3 -18.56 -10.35 -9.03
C ALA A 3 -17.11 -10.84 -8.94
N SER A 4 -16.17 -9.90 -8.79
CA SER A 4 -14.75 -10.22 -8.74
C SER A 4 -13.96 -9.16 -8.00
N THR A 5 -12.83 -9.54 -7.42
CA THR A 5 -11.86 -8.63 -6.80
C THR A 5 -10.45 -8.92 -7.29
N PRO A 6 -9.56 -7.92 -7.44
CA PRO A 6 -8.16 -8.16 -7.77
C PRO A 6 -7.38 -8.78 -6.61
N LEU A 7 -6.48 -9.69 -6.96
CA LEU A 7 -5.43 -10.29 -6.14
C LEU A 7 -4.07 -9.80 -6.66
N SER A 8 -3.38 -8.97 -5.88
CA SER A 8 -2.08 -8.44 -6.26
C SER A 8 -0.95 -9.40 -5.86
N THR A 9 -0.04 -9.69 -6.79
CA THR A 9 1.19 -10.47 -6.53
C THR A 9 2.39 -9.59 -6.21
N ASN A 10 2.30 -8.28 -6.44
CA ASN A 10 3.33 -7.31 -6.10
C ASN A 10 2.79 -6.18 -5.20
N LYS A 11 3.66 -5.64 -4.34
CA LYS A 11 3.29 -4.61 -3.36
C LYS A 11 2.77 -3.34 -4.03
N THR A 12 3.38 -2.92 -5.15
CA THR A 12 3.00 -1.70 -5.85
C THR A 12 1.54 -1.73 -6.28
N ALA A 13 1.06 -2.83 -6.85
CA ALA A 13 -0.33 -3.01 -7.27
C ALA A 13 -1.31 -2.93 -6.08
N ALA A 14 -0.98 -3.58 -4.97
CA ALA A 14 -1.79 -3.59 -3.75
C ALA A 14 -1.87 -2.19 -3.12
N LEU A 15 -0.71 -1.54 -2.95
CA LEU A 15 -0.60 -0.19 -2.38
C LEU A 15 -1.28 0.87 -3.26
N SER A 16 -1.18 0.75 -4.59
CA SER A 16 -1.89 1.64 -5.53
C SER A 16 -3.41 1.48 -5.42
N ARG A 17 -3.91 0.24 -5.30
CA ARG A 17 -5.34 -0.01 -5.10
C ARG A 17 -5.86 0.63 -3.82
N THR A 18 -5.08 0.57 -2.75
CA THR A 18 -5.41 1.23 -1.48
C THR A 18 -5.47 2.74 -1.65
N LEU A 19 -4.51 3.36 -2.35
CA LEU A 19 -4.55 4.81 -2.62
C LEU A 19 -5.77 5.22 -3.44
N ASP A 20 -6.13 4.44 -4.45
CA ASP A 20 -7.33 4.70 -5.25
C ASP A 20 -8.61 4.63 -4.41
N GLY A 21 -8.69 3.65 -3.50
CA GLY A 21 -9.81 3.52 -2.56
C GLY A 21 -9.89 4.71 -1.60
N VAL A 22 -8.79 5.04 -0.93
CA VAL A 22 -8.73 6.16 0.02
C VAL A 22 -9.05 7.49 -0.67
N THR A 23 -8.53 7.72 -1.88
CA THR A 23 -8.81 8.94 -2.67
C THR A 23 -10.29 9.07 -3.03
N ARG A 24 -11.01 7.94 -3.16
CA ARG A 24 -12.46 7.90 -3.41
C ARG A 24 -13.32 7.98 -2.14
N GLY A 25 -12.70 8.21 -0.98
CA GLY A 25 -13.42 8.38 0.28
C GLY A 25 -13.56 7.12 1.13
N TYR A 26 -12.82 6.05 0.86
CA TYR A 26 -12.81 4.88 1.73
C TYR A 26 -11.79 5.08 2.86
N PHE A 27 -12.20 5.81 3.90
CA PHE A 27 -11.31 6.24 4.99
C PHE A 27 -11.30 5.30 6.20
N ARG A 28 -12.23 4.35 6.27
CA ARG A 28 -12.27 3.38 7.36
C ARG A 28 -11.65 2.06 6.92
N TYR A 29 -10.97 1.36 7.82
CA TYR A 29 -10.28 0.13 7.45
C TYR A 29 -10.13 -0.89 8.58
N ILE A 30 -10.00 -2.15 8.18
CA ILE A 30 -9.44 -3.24 8.97
C ILE A 30 -8.46 -4.02 8.09
N ALA A 31 -7.45 -4.63 8.70
CA ALA A 31 -6.41 -5.37 8.00
C ALA A 31 -6.07 -6.63 8.77
N GLY A 32 -5.51 -7.61 8.07
CA GLY A 32 -5.00 -8.82 8.68
C GLY A 32 -4.18 -9.64 7.71
N THR A 33 -3.78 -10.80 8.21
CA THR A 33 -3.02 -11.80 7.45
C THR A 33 -3.82 -13.10 7.47
N ILE A 34 -3.73 -13.87 6.39
CA ILE A 34 -4.37 -15.17 6.26
C ILE A 34 -3.45 -16.12 5.49
N ALA A 35 -3.64 -17.43 5.65
CA ALA A 35 -2.99 -18.41 4.79
C ALA A 35 -3.39 -18.19 3.31
N ALA A 36 -2.42 -18.29 2.40
CA ALA A 36 -2.60 -17.94 0.99
C ALA A 36 -3.69 -18.78 0.29
N ASP A 37 -3.81 -20.05 0.67
CA ASP A 37 -4.85 -20.99 0.21
C ASP A 37 -6.28 -20.57 0.62
N LYS A 38 -6.43 -19.79 1.68
CA LYS A 38 -7.73 -19.31 2.21
C LYS A 38 -8.17 -17.96 1.64
N VAL A 39 -7.38 -17.34 0.76
CA VAL A 39 -7.69 -16.02 0.18
C VAL A 39 -9.04 -16.00 -0.53
N LEU A 40 -9.34 -17.03 -1.33
CA LEU A 40 -10.61 -17.10 -2.05
C LEU A 40 -11.80 -17.22 -1.09
N SER A 41 -11.69 -18.09 -0.09
CA SER A 41 -12.73 -18.27 0.93
C SER A 41 -12.98 -16.99 1.73
N LEU A 42 -11.93 -16.24 2.08
CA LEU A 42 -12.06 -14.92 2.71
C LEU A 42 -12.78 -13.92 1.79
N ALA A 43 -12.39 -13.87 0.52
CA ALA A 43 -12.98 -12.95 -0.45
C ALA A 43 -14.48 -13.23 -0.65
N ARG A 44 -14.87 -14.51 -0.75
CA ARG A 44 -16.28 -14.94 -0.81
C ARG A 44 -17.06 -14.53 0.43
N LYS A 45 -16.52 -14.85 1.62
CA LYS A 45 -17.12 -14.45 2.90
C LYS A 45 -17.33 -12.93 2.97
N PHE A 46 -16.35 -12.13 2.55
CA PHE A 46 -16.49 -10.67 2.53
C PHE A 46 -17.42 -10.17 1.43
N HIS A 47 -17.59 -10.91 0.34
CA HIS A 47 -18.59 -10.59 -0.66
C HIS A 47 -20.00 -10.78 -0.10
N ASP A 48 -20.27 -11.92 0.52
CA ASP A 48 -21.58 -12.26 1.08
C ASP A 48 -21.97 -11.31 2.20
N LEU A 49 -21.02 -10.98 3.09
CA LEU A 49 -21.29 -10.11 4.23
C LEU A 49 -21.30 -8.62 3.87
N TYR A 50 -20.34 -8.18 3.05
CA TYR A 50 -20.01 -6.75 2.90
C TYR A 50 -20.11 -6.22 1.47
N GLY A 51 -20.42 -7.06 0.49
CA GLY A 51 -20.64 -6.64 -0.89
C GLY A 51 -19.38 -6.13 -1.61
N ILE A 52 -18.19 -6.67 -1.33
CA ILE A 52 -16.93 -6.19 -1.95
C ILE A 52 -16.93 -6.27 -3.50
N GLY A 53 -17.71 -7.20 -4.06
CA GLY A 53 -17.91 -7.41 -5.49
C GLY A 53 -19.00 -6.55 -6.14
N CYS A 54 -19.63 -5.62 -5.41
CA CYS A 54 -20.70 -4.79 -5.98
C CYS A 54 -20.22 -4.00 -7.21
N THR A 55 -21.05 -4.00 -8.25
CA THR A 55 -20.86 -3.20 -9.47
C THR A 55 -20.90 -1.69 -9.18
N PRO A 56 -20.38 -0.83 -10.08
CA PRO A 56 -20.47 0.62 -9.90
C PRO A 56 -21.90 1.12 -9.63
N SER A 57 -22.88 0.63 -10.39
CA SER A 57 -24.30 1.00 -10.21
C SER A 57 -24.82 0.57 -8.83
N GLN A 58 -24.54 -0.66 -8.39
CA GLN A 58 -24.92 -1.12 -7.05
C GLN A 58 -24.29 -0.27 -5.94
N ARG A 59 -23.02 0.14 -6.10
CA ARG A 59 -22.34 1.00 -5.12
C ARG A 59 -22.97 2.39 -5.03
N ILE A 60 -23.41 2.95 -6.15
CA ILE A 60 -24.15 4.22 -6.19
C ILE A 60 -25.49 4.05 -5.47
N THR A 61 -26.26 3.01 -5.80
CA THR A 61 -27.55 2.75 -5.12
C THR A 61 -27.36 2.56 -3.61
N ARG A 62 -26.34 1.82 -3.18
CA ARG A 62 -26.01 1.64 -1.75
C ARG A 62 -25.68 2.97 -1.09
N LYS A 63 -24.83 3.80 -1.72
CA LYS A 63 -24.50 5.13 -1.23
C LYS A 63 -25.73 6.02 -1.08
N ASN A 64 -26.65 6.02 -2.05
CA ASN A 64 -27.89 6.79 -2.01
C ASN A 64 -28.83 6.32 -0.88
N LYS A 65 -28.73 5.05 -0.48
CA LYS A 65 -29.46 4.48 0.68
C LYS A 65 -28.71 4.68 2.01
N GLY A 66 -27.61 5.44 2.02
CA GLY A 66 -26.79 5.65 3.23
C GLY A 66 -25.99 4.42 3.67
N LEU A 67 -25.87 3.40 2.81
CA LEU A 67 -25.15 2.16 3.13
C LEU A 67 -23.66 2.29 2.78
N ALA A 68 -22.82 1.75 3.65
CA ALA A 68 -21.39 1.65 3.43
C ALA A 68 -21.07 0.71 2.25
N ASN A 69 -20.08 1.11 1.47
CA ASN A 69 -19.44 0.29 0.45
C ASN A 69 -18.09 -0.20 0.96
N SER A 70 -17.75 -1.44 0.59
CA SER A 70 -16.52 -2.09 1.00
C SER A 70 -15.65 -2.40 -0.22
N LEU A 71 -14.33 -2.27 -0.05
CA LEU A 71 -13.33 -2.54 -1.07
C LEU A 71 -12.23 -3.39 -0.45
N LEU A 72 -12.09 -4.61 -0.94
CA LEU A 72 -11.01 -5.52 -0.52
C LEU A 72 -9.76 -5.28 -1.38
N VAL A 73 -8.62 -5.18 -0.71
CA VAL A 73 -7.27 -5.19 -1.28
C VAL A 73 -6.57 -6.43 -0.76
N LEU A 74 -6.02 -7.23 -1.67
CA LEU A 74 -5.33 -8.48 -1.37
C LEU A 74 -3.91 -8.40 -1.91
N TYR A 75 -2.95 -8.88 -1.12
CA TYR A 75 -1.57 -9.08 -1.52
C TYR A 75 -1.14 -10.51 -1.17
N ALA A 76 -0.89 -11.32 -2.20
CA ALA A 76 -0.36 -12.67 -2.08
C ALA A 76 0.77 -12.84 -3.10
N PRO A 77 2.03 -12.68 -2.69
CA PRO A 77 3.16 -12.95 -3.57
C PRO A 77 3.19 -14.44 -3.94
N GLU A 78 3.68 -14.74 -5.13
CA GLU A 78 3.77 -16.11 -5.63
C GLU A 78 4.65 -16.97 -4.70
N GLY A 79 4.17 -18.17 -4.37
CA GLY A 79 4.85 -19.10 -3.46
C GLY A 79 4.82 -18.72 -1.97
N ALA A 80 4.17 -17.62 -1.58
CA ALA A 80 4.09 -17.24 -0.18
C ALA A 80 3.03 -18.05 0.58
N ALA A 81 3.37 -18.50 1.79
CA ALA A 81 2.44 -19.21 2.67
C ALA A 81 1.33 -18.30 3.23
N LEU A 82 1.60 -16.99 3.30
CA LEU A 82 0.70 -15.99 3.88
C LEU A 82 0.37 -14.91 2.85
N ALA A 83 -0.88 -14.47 2.89
CA ALA A 83 -1.40 -13.32 2.17
C ALA A 83 -1.82 -12.23 3.17
N GLU A 84 -1.54 -10.98 2.82
CA GLU A 84 -2.01 -9.82 3.55
C GLU A 84 -3.27 -9.25 2.90
N TRP A 85 -4.21 -8.80 3.71
CA TRP A 85 -5.46 -8.22 3.25
C TRP A 85 -5.80 -6.93 3.99
N LEU A 86 -6.46 -6.02 3.27
CA LEU A 86 -6.94 -4.75 3.77
C LEU A 86 -8.36 -4.51 3.24
N LEU A 87 -9.33 -4.38 4.15
CA LEU A 87 -10.70 -4.00 3.81
C LEU A 87 -10.84 -2.49 4.04
N LEU A 88 -11.10 -1.75 2.98
CA LEU A 88 -11.40 -0.33 3.00
C LEU A 88 -12.92 -0.13 2.95
N VAL A 89 -13.43 0.83 3.72
CA VAL A 89 -14.87 1.05 3.91
C VAL A 89 -15.19 2.54 3.75
N SER A 90 -16.21 2.84 2.95
CA SER A 90 -16.74 4.20 2.79
C SER A 90 -17.61 4.61 3.98
N PRO A 91 -17.89 5.92 4.17
CA PRO A 91 -18.96 6.36 5.06
C PRO A 91 -20.30 5.68 4.70
N GLY A 92 -21.14 5.50 5.73
CA GLY A 92 -22.43 4.84 5.65
C GLY A 92 -22.62 3.83 6.77
N ASN A 93 -23.81 3.22 6.81
CA ASN A 93 -24.21 2.19 7.78
C ASN A 93 -24.20 0.79 7.14
N GLY A 94 -24.41 -0.24 7.96
CA GLY A 94 -24.60 -1.63 7.51
C GLY A 94 -23.67 -2.63 8.19
N PRO A 95 -23.69 -3.89 7.73
CA PRO A 95 -23.08 -5.01 8.46
C PRO A 95 -21.59 -4.82 8.77
N VAL A 96 -20.83 -4.19 7.86
CA VAL A 96 -19.40 -3.95 8.05
C VAL A 96 -19.13 -2.94 9.17
N THR A 97 -19.96 -1.91 9.33
CA THR A 97 -19.79 -0.91 10.38
C THR A 97 -20.33 -1.37 11.74
N GLU A 98 -21.26 -2.32 11.73
CA GLU A 98 -21.87 -2.89 12.94
C GLU A 98 -21.02 -4.02 13.54
N ARG A 99 -20.38 -4.84 12.69
CA ARG A 99 -19.67 -6.05 13.12
C ARG A 99 -18.17 -5.83 13.30
N GLU A 100 -17.57 -4.90 12.58
CA GLU A 100 -16.12 -4.71 12.55
C GLU A 100 -15.67 -3.47 13.32
N LYS A 101 -14.54 -3.58 14.02
CA LYS A 101 -13.89 -2.46 14.68
C LYS A 101 -13.01 -1.70 13.68
N LEU A 102 -13.64 -0.80 12.92
CA LEU A 102 -12.97 -0.04 11.86
C LEU A 102 -12.07 1.06 12.43
N ARG A 103 -10.84 1.15 11.91
CA ARG A 103 -9.90 2.25 12.16
C ARG A 103 -10.02 3.32 11.09
N ASP A 104 -9.64 4.55 11.41
CA ASP A 104 -9.61 5.66 10.45
C ASP A 104 -8.20 5.86 9.87
N VAL A 105 -8.07 5.99 8.54
CA VAL A 105 -6.79 6.21 7.86
C VAL A 105 -6.16 7.58 8.16
N THR A 106 -6.96 8.53 8.63
CA THR A 106 -6.53 9.89 9.03
C THR A 106 -6.10 9.96 10.50
N ALA A 107 -6.50 8.99 11.32
CA ALA A 107 -6.18 8.93 12.74
C ALA A 107 -4.74 8.45 13.00
N LYS A 108 -4.30 8.60 14.26
CA LYS A 108 -3.07 8.01 14.77
C LYS A 108 -3.39 6.72 15.55
N PRO A 109 -2.58 5.65 15.45
CA PRO A 109 -1.43 5.50 14.54
C PRO A 109 -1.88 5.44 13.07
N ARG A 110 -1.00 5.89 12.16
CA ARG A 110 -1.29 5.91 10.72
C ARG A 110 -1.49 4.47 10.22
N LEU A 111 -2.24 4.32 9.13
CA LEU A 111 -2.31 3.04 8.42
C LEU A 111 -0.90 2.63 7.97
N THR A 112 -0.40 1.53 8.53
CA THR A 112 0.83 0.86 8.10
C THR A 112 0.46 -0.49 7.51
N TRP A 113 0.87 -0.74 6.28
CA TRP A 113 0.57 -1.98 5.57
C TRP A 113 1.68 -2.31 4.56
N LEU A 114 2.05 -3.60 4.43
CA LEU A 114 3.15 -4.06 3.57
C LEU A 114 4.53 -3.42 3.84
N GLY A 115 4.73 -2.86 5.05
CA GLY A 115 5.92 -2.11 5.47
C GLY A 115 5.86 -0.60 5.21
N TYR A 116 4.76 -0.09 4.63
CA TYR A 116 4.63 1.31 4.26
C TYR A 116 3.57 2.03 5.09
N GLU A 117 3.84 3.28 5.45
CA GLU A 117 2.90 4.18 6.12
C GLU A 117 2.15 5.04 5.11
N LEU A 118 0.83 5.11 5.26
CA LEU A 118 -0.02 6.01 4.49
C LEU A 118 0.01 7.41 5.10
N LEU A 119 0.26 8.42 4.26
CA LEU A 119 0.11 9.83 4.65
C LEU A 119 -0.57 10.67 3.59
N ARG A 120 -1.14 11.76 4.08
CA ARG A 120 -1.62 12.86 3.25
C ARG A 120 -0.56 13.96 3.27
N HIS A 121 0.03 14.25 2.12
CA HIS A 121 0.96 15.36 1.93
C HIS A 121 0.23 16.52 1.24
N ARG A 122 0.55 17.75 1.62
CA ARG A 122 0.00 18.96 0.98
C ARG A 122 0.95 19.36 -0.14
N GLU A 123 0.47 19.41 -1.37
CA GLU A 123 1.23 19.89 -2.53
C GLU A 123 0.48 21.06 -3.15
N ARG A 124 1.09 22.26 -3.19
CA ARG A 124 0.64 23.45 -3.94
C ARG A 124 -0.90 23.65 -4.01
N CYS A 125 -1.57 23.56 -2.86
CA CYS A 125 -3.04 23.72 -2.66
C CYS A 125 -3.92 22.46 -2.73
N THR A 126 -3.41 21.27 -3.10
CA THR A 126 -4.16 20.00 -3.04
C THR A 126 -3.46 18.99 -2.14
N ALA A 127 -4.21 18.42 -1.20
CA ALA A 127 -3.67 17.38 -0.34
C ALA A 127 -3.83 16.00 -0.99
N ARG A 128 -2.70 15.32 -1.25
CA ARG A 128 -2.63 14.03 -1.94
C ARG A 128 -2.19 12.92 -1.00
N TRP A 129 -2.77 11.74 -1.16
CA TRP A 129 -2.35 10.54 -0.44
C TRP A 129 -1.10 9.95 -1.08
N THR A 130 -0.17 9.47 -0.27
CA THR A 130 1.02 8.74 -0.72
C THR A 130 1.46 7.74 0.35
N TRP A 131 2.23 6.74 -0.08
CA TRP A 131 2.98 5.87 0.81
C TRP A 131 4.37 6.43 1.09
N ARG A 132 4.91 6.09 2.25
CA ARG A 132 6.32 6.27 2.63
C ARG A 132 6.79 5.09 3.48
N ARG A 133 8.10 4.94 3.65
CA ARG A 133 8.70 4.03 4.64
C ARG A 133 8.44 4.52 6.06
N SER A 134 8.38 3.57 7.00
CA SER A 134 8.28 3.91 8.42
C SER A 134 9.52 4.68 8.90
N LYS A 135 9.38 5.38 10.03
CA LYS A 135 10.53 6.07 10.64
C LYS A 135 11.62 5.07 11.05
N ALA A 136 11.25 3.90 11.56
CA ALA A 136 12.19 2.86 11.95
C ALA A 136 13.02 2.36 10.77
N GLU A 137 12.37 2.02 9.65
CA GLU A 137 13.05 1.57 8.43
C GLU A 137 14.01 2.63 7.89
N MET A 138 13.63 3.92 7.93
CA MET A 138 14.53 4.99 7.53
C MET A 138 15.78 5.06 8.42
N THR A 139 15.63 4.95 9.73
CA THR A 139 16.76 4.94 10.67
C THR A 139 17.70 3.76 10.39
N GLU A 140 17.16 2.56 10.18
CA GLU A 140 17.95 1.37 9.84
C GLU A 140 18.73 1.53 8.53
N LEU A 141 18.13 2.15 7.52
CA LEU A 141 18.80 2.43 6.24
C LEU A 141 19.94 3.44 6.39
N TYR A 142 19.76 4.50 7.17
CA TYR A 142 20.85 5.46 7.46
C TYR A 142 22.00 4.77 8.19
N GLN A 143 21.72 3.94 9.20
CA GLN A 143 22.74 3.19 9.92
C GLN A 143 23.49 2.22 9.00
N LEU A 144 22.78 1.50 8.12
CA LEU A 144 23.39 0.63 7.12
C LEU A 144 24.34 1.39 6.19
N PHE A 145 23.92 2.57 5.73
CA PHE A 145 24.73 3.41 4.85
C PHE A 145 26.00 3.87 5.55
N ASP A 146 25.88 4.36 6.79
CA ASP A 146 27.03 4.81 7.56
C ASP A 146 28.07 3.69 7.77
N VAL A 147 27.61 2.45 8.03
CA VAL A 147 28.50 1.28 8.14
C VAL A 147 29.19 0.93 6.82
N GLN A 148 28.46 0.95 5.70
CA GLN A 148 29.01 0.63 4.37
C GLN A 148 30.00 1.71 3.90
N LEU A 149 29.67 2.99 4.12
CA LEU A 149 30.51 4.13 3.77
C LEU A 149 31.79 4.17 4.59
N HIS A 150 31.73 3.89 5.90
CA HIS A 150 32.91 3.84 6.76
C HIS A 150 33.91 2.76 6.31
N LYS A 151 33.41 1.63 5.79
CA LYS A 151 34.26 0.55 5.27
C LYS A 151 34.83 0.84 3.88
N HIS A 152 34.52 1.99 3.28
CA HIS A 152 34.81 2.32 1.88
C HIS A 152 34.30 1.26 0.89
N ASP A 153 33.24 0.55 1.26
CA ASP A 153 32.76 -0.62 0.54
C ASP A 153 31.71 -0.21 -0.50
N HIS A 154 32.19 0.25 -1.65
CA HIS A 154 31.34 0.81 -2.70
C HIS A 154 30.46 -0.23 -3.42
N GLY A 155 30.82 -1.52 -3.38
CA GLY A 155 30.04 -2.60 -3.98
C GLY A 155 28.68 -2.79 -3.27
N PRO A 156 28.66 -3.21 -2.00
CA PRO A 156 27.43 -3.40 -1.22
C PRO A 156 26.59 -2.13 -1.07
N LEU A 157 27.23 -0.95 -1.07
CA LEU A 157 26.52 0.32 -1.09
C LEU A 157 25.75 0.49 -2.41
N SER A 158 26.37 0.22 -3.56
CA SER A 158 25.71 0.29 -4.86
C SER A 158 24.53 -0.70 -4.97
N GLU A 159 24.68 -1.91 -4.44
CA GLU A 159 23.60 -2.90 -4.38
C GLU A 159 22.44 -2.44 -3.48
N THR A 160 22.78 -1.80 -2.36
CA THR A 160 21.79 -1.26 -1.42
C THR A 160 21.02 -0.10 -2.05
N LEU A 161 21.71 0.81 -2.75
CA LEU A 161 21.09 1.88 -3.52
C LEU A 161 20.17 1.31 -4.62
N ALA A 162 20.62 0.29 -5.35
CA ALA A 162 19.83 -0.37 -6.38
C ALA A 162 18.57 -1.06 -5.80
N ARG A 163 18.68 -1.67 -4.63
CA ARG A 163 17.52 -2.25 -3.90
C ARG A 163 16.53 -1.17 -3.47
N ILE A 164 17.00 -0.02 -3.00
CA ILE A 164 16.15 1.13 -2.65
C ILE A 164 15.44 1.69 -3.90
N ALA A 165 16.11 1.75 -5.04
CA ALA A 165 15.53 2.22 -6.30
C ALA A 165 14.43 1.29 -6.85
N ARG A 166 14.51 -0.02 -6.56
CA ARG A 166 13.50 -1.01 -6.95
C ARG A 166 12.24 -1.00 -6.06
N GLN A 167 12.21 -0.19 -5.01
CA GLN A 167 11.01 -0.06 -4.17
C GLN A 167 9.88 0.69 -4.90
N PRO A 168 8.62 0.61 -4.42
CA PRO A 168 7.48 1.27 -5.06
C PRO A 168 7.71 2.78 -5.23
N GLY A 169 7.62 3.27 -6.46
CA GLY A 169 7.89 4.67 -6.84
C GLY A 169 6.82 5.69 -6.41
N PHE A 170 6.18 5.51 -5.25
CA PHE A 170 5.26 6.50 -4.69
C PHE A 170 6.02 7.76 -4.28
N HIS A 171 5.36 8.92 -4.30
CA HIS A 171 5.99 10.20 -4.02
C HIS A 171 6.77 10.21 -2.69
N GLY A 172 6.14 9.79 -1.59
CA GLY A 172 6.78 9.75 -0.27
C GLY A 172 7.99 8.81 -0.20
N VAL A 173 7.88 7.62 -0.81
CA VAL A 173 8.98 6.65 -0.91
C VAL A 173 10.14 7.22 -1.73
N ARG A 174 9.85 7.88 -2.86
CA ARG A 174 10.85 8.51 -3.72
C ARG A 174 11.59 9.65 -3.05
N VAL A 175 10.88 10.53 -2.36
CA VAL A 175 11.50 11.64 -1.60
C VAL A 175 12.48 11.07 -0.57
N GLN A 176 12.06 10.04 0.18
CA GLN A 176 12.94 9.34 1.13
C GLN A 176 14.12 8.61 0.46
N SER A 177 13.90 7.98 -0.70
CA SER A 177 15.00 7.34 -1.45
C SER A 177 16.01 8.39 -1.90
N TRP A 178 15.53 9.53 -2.38
CA TRP A 178 16.39 10.63 -2.83
C TRP A 178 17.22 11.21 -1.67
N THR A 179 16.63 11.39 -0.49
CA THR A 179 17.39 11.87 0.68
C THR A 179 18.48 10.88 1.10
N LEU A 180 18.25 9.56 0.96
CA LEU A 180 19.29 8.56 1.20
C LEU A 180 20.41 8.64 0.15
N PHE A 181 20.06 8.90 -1.12
CA PHE A 181 21.05 9.03 -2.19
C PHE A 181 21.91 10.28 -2.01
N GLN A 182 21.31 11.39 -1.58
CA GLN A 182 22.04 12.61 -1.23
C GLN A 182 22.96 12.38 -0.03
N HIS A 183 22.49 11.71 1.03
CA HIS A 183 23.34 11.33 2.17
C HIS A 183 24.55 10.51 1.75
N ALA A 184 24.38 9.54 0.84
CA ALA A 184 25.48 8.76 0.30
C ALA A 184 26.49 9.63 -0.48
N ARG A 185 26.00 10.59 -1.29
CA ARG A 185 26.86 11.54 -2.04
C ARG A 185 27.65 12.44 -1.11
N GLU A 186 26.99 13.06 -0.13
CA GLU A 186 27.61 13.94 0.87
C GLU A 186 28.71 13.23 1.66
N ARG A 187 28.53 11.93 1.92
CA ARG A 187 29.51 11.07 2.60
C ARG A 187 30.57 10.45 1.67
N GLY A 188 30.66 10.89 0.42
CA GLY A 188 31.77 10.57 -0.48
C GLY A 188 31.53 9.44 -1.48
N TYR A 189 30.30 8.93 -1.64
CA TYR A 189 29.99 7.98 -2.71
C TYR A 189 30.10 8.65 -4.09
N ARG A 190 31.03 8.17 -4.93
CA ARG A 190 31.27 8.72 -6.28
C ARG A 190 30.63 7.92 -7.40
N GLY A 191 30.12 6.72 -7.14
CA GLY A 191 29.48 5.87 -8.14
C GLY A 191 28.20 6.45 -8.74
N GLU A 192 27.65 5.80 -9.75
CA GLU A 192 26.38 6.20 -10.35
C GLU A 192 25.23 5.99 -9.35
N LEU A 193 24.28 6.93 -9.32
CA LEU A 193 23.06 6.79 -8.53
C LEU A 193 21.99 6.15 -9.41
N PRO A 194 21.29 5.11 -8.94
CA PRO A 194 20.26 4.47 -9.72
C PRO A 194 19.06 5.39 -9.95
N TYR A 195 18.36 5.20 -11.07
CA TYR A 195 17.18 5.98 -11.40
C TYR A 195 16.00 5.65 -10.47
N LEU A 196 15.33 6.67 -9.94
CA LEU A 196 14.11 6.51 -9.15
C LEU A 196 12.89 6.56 -10.07
N PHE A 197 12.28 5.41 -10.31
CA PHE A 197 11.09 5.29 -11.16
C PHE A 197 9.86 5.95 -10.51
N TYR A 198 8.97 6.49 -11.35
CA TYR A 198 7.65 6.91 -10.93
C TYR A 198 6.72 5.71 -10.97
N VAL A 199 5.75 5.65 -10.05
CA VAL A 199 4.64 4.69 -10.21
C VAL A 199 3.86 5.05 -11.47
N SER A 200 3.93 4.17 -12.47
CA SER A 200 3.04 4.18 -13.62
C SER A 200 1.71 3.52 -13.25
N LYS A 201 0.71 3.62 -14.13
CA LYS A 201 -0.59 2.96 -13.91
C LYS A 201 -0.39 1.44 -13.92
N VAL A 202 -0.37 0.83 -12.74
CA VAL A 202 -0.19 -0.62 -12.56
C VAL A 202 -1.55 -1.32 -12.55
N SER A 203 -1.66 -2.47 -13.21
CA SER A 203 -2.79 -3.37 -12.98
C SER A 203 -2.85 -3.77 -11.51
N HIS A 204 -4.04 -3.80 -10.90
CA HIS A 204 -4.20 -4.18 -9.49
C HIS A 204 -4.03 -5.69 -9.23
N GLY A 205 -3.60 -6.45 -10.22
CA GLY A 205 -3.42 -7.89 -10.16
C GLY A 205 -4.53 -8.66 -10.87
N GLU A 206 -4.47 -9.99 -10.76
CA GLU A 206 -5.40 -10.90 -11.40
C GLU A 206 -6.78 -10.84 -10.72
N ARG A 207 -7.86 -10.96 -11.47
CA ARG A 207 -9.21 -10.93 -10.90
C ARG A 207 -9.62 -12.33 -10.47
N ILE A 208 -9.90 -12.50 -9.18
CA ILE A 208 -10.55 -13.70 -8.66
C ILE A 208 -12.06 -13.50 -8.64
N SER A 209 -12.80 -14.54 -9.04
CA SER A 209 -14.26 -14.57 -8.99
C SER A 209 -14.76 -14.76 -7.56
N LEU A 210 -15.79 -13.99 -7.19
CA LEU A 210 -16.43 -14.03 -5.88
C LEU A 210 -17.64 -14.94 -5.94
#